data_AF-A0A1Y2AM19-F1
#
_entry.id   AF-A0A1Y2AM19-F1
#
_cell.length_a   1.000
_cell.length_b   1.000
_cell.length_c   1.000
_cell.angle_alpha   90.00
_cell.angle_beta   90.00
_cell.angle_gamma   90.00
#
_symmetry.space_group_name_H-M   'P 1'
#
loop_
_entity.id
_entity.type
_entity.pdbx_description
1 polymer ?
#
loop_
_entity_poly.entity_id
_entity_poly.type
_entity_poly.pdbx_seq_one_letter_code
_entity_poly.pdbx_strand_id
1 'polypeptide(L)'
;MPPTSTNKQIKPSPRKSPYNHNQKHDNDNDDENDDVKPSSSPDSTTSPSKKPKSKVSRPWTAGDLLIIFDVVTKRGASIPNFEGMIEGRTGTQCYSNWKNTIAPSIQKMLVERGNKAK
;
A
#
# COMPACT_ATOMS: atom_id res chain seq x y z
N MET A 1 -7.78 -44.02 25.14
CA MET A 1 -6.89 -42.89 25.49
C MET A 1 -7.16 -41.75 24.53
N PRO A 2 -7.61 -40.57 24.98
CA PRO A 2 -7.75 -39.42 24.10
C PRO A 2 -6.38 -38.70 23.94
N PRO A 3 -6.05 -38.16 22.75
CA PRO A 3 -4.84 -37.37 22.56
C PRO A 3 -5.01 -35.97 23.17
N THR A 4 -4.02 -35.55 23.95
CA THR A 4 -3.92 -34.21 24.53
C THR A 4 -3.58 -33.20 23.44
N SER A 5 -4.43 -32.18 23.28
CA SER A 5 -4.24 -31.09 22.33
C SER A 5 -3.36 -30.00 22.94
N THR A 6 -2.10 -29.94 22.53
CA THR A 6 -1.12 -28.95 22.98
C THR A 6 -1.34 -27.62 22.26
N ASN A 7 -1.91 -26.65 22.97
CA ASN A 7 -2.15 -25.29 22.49
C ASN A 7 -0.86 -24.44 22.62
N LYS A 8 -0.16 -24.18 21.50
CA LYS A 8 0.99 -23.27 21.46
C LYS A 8 0.50 -21.82 21.27
N GLN A 9 0.60 -21.01 22.31
CA GLN A 9 0.44 -19.56 22.23
C GLN A 9 1.55 -18.95 21.35
N ILE A 10 1.17 -18.38 20.20
CA ILE A 10 2.06 -17.57 19.38
C ILE A 10 1.88 -16.12 19.81
N LYS A 11 2.90 -15.56 20.48
CA LYS A 11 2.96 -14.12 20.78
C LYS A 11 3.23 -13.33 19.49
N PRO A 12 2.52 -12.22 19.22
CA PRO A 12 2.79 -11.40 18.06
C PRO A 12 4.11 -10.63 18.23
N SER A 13 4.99 -10.77 17.23
CA SER A 13 6.27 -10.07 17.13
C SER A 13 6.06 -8.56 16.88
N PRO A 14 6.88 -7.67 17.47
CA PRO A 14 6.78 -6.23 17.24
C PRO A 14 7.22 -5.88 15.81
N ARG A 15 6.32 -5.23 15.05
CA ARG A 15 6.62 -4.64 13.73
C ARG A 15 7.62 -3.49 13.93
N LYS A 16 8.85 -3.66 13.43
CA LYS A 16 9.78 -2.55 13.24
C LYS A 16 9.26 -1.66 12.10
N SER A 17 9.05 -0.38 12.40
CA SER A 17 8.70 0.66 11.45
C SER A 17 9.88 0.94 10.52
N PRO A 18 9.75 0.85 9.18
CA PRO A 18 10.84 1.15 8.27
C PRO A 18 10.61 2.53 7.67
N TYR A 19 10.86 3.61 8.40
CA TYR A 19 11.13 4.91 7.80
C TYR A 19 11.78 5.82 8.84
N ASN A 20 13.10 5.95 8.77
CA ASN A 20 13.78 7.15 9.20
C ASN A 20 14.93 7.39 8.21
N HIS A 21 14.60 8.10 7.12
CA HIS A 21 15.59 8.55 6.14
C HIS A 21 15.88 10.01 6.45
N ASN A 22 16.83 10.24 7.37
CA ASN A 22 17.47 11.53 7.58
C ASN A 22 18.94 11.37 7.17
N GLN A 23 19.18 11.35 5.86
CA GLN A 23 20.52 11.51 5.31
C GLN A 23 20.92 12.97 5.46
N LYS A 24 21.74 13.27 6.47
CA LYS A 24 22.62 14.44 6.44
C LYS A 24 23.86 14.01 5.66
N HIS A 25 24.00 14.55 4.45
CA HIS A 25 25.28 14.54 3.73
C HIS A 25 25.98 15.84 4.12
N ASP A 26 26.96 15.73 5.00
CA ASP A 26 27.97 16.76 5.19
C ASP A 26 28.91 16.67 3.98
N ASN A 27 28.87 17.72 3.15
CA ASN A 27 29.79 17.92 2.04
C ASN A 27 31.02 18.65 2.60
N ASP A 28 32.07 17.90 2.90
CA ASP A 28 33.40 18.46 3.02
C ASP A 28 34.03 18.51 1.62
N ASN A 29 34.26 19.74 1.17
CA ASN A 29 35.18 20.11 0.10
C ASN A 29 36.61 19.74 0.50
N ASP A 30 37.43 19.44 -0.51
CA ASP A 30 38.90 19.48 -0.63
C ASP A 30 39.25 18.31 -1.58
N ASP A 31 39.99 18.41 -2.68
CA ASP A 31 40.91 19.42 -3.19
C ASP A 31 41.34 18.96 -4.62
N GLU A 32 41.61 19.94 -5.48
CA GLU A 32 42.51 19.95 -6.65
C GLU A 32 42.38 19.04 -7.91
N ASN A 33 42.35 19.76 -9.06
CA ASN A 33 43.04 19.52 -10.35
C ASN A 33 42.55 18.37 -11.27
N ASP A 34 42.46 18.48 -12.60
CA ASP A 34 42.93 19.47 -13.58
C ASP A 34 42.18 19.21 -14.91
N ASP A 35 41.96 20.30 -15.66
CA ASP A 35 41.98 20.40 -17.13
C ASP A 35 40.97 19.71 -18.09
N VAL A 36 40.64 20.52 -19.11
CA VAL A 36 40.06 20.24 -20.45
C VAL A 36 38.55 19.98 -20.62
N LYS A 37 37.82 20.98 -21.17
CA LYS A 37 37.32 21.04 -22.58
C LYS A 37 36.04 21.90 -22.73
N PRO A 38 35.90 22.72 -23.80
CA PRO A 38 34.85 23.72 -23.88
C PRO A 38 33.56 23.25 -24.57
N SER A 39 32.48 23.98 -24.27
CA SER A 39 31.37 24.34 -25.16
C SER A 39 30.48 23.22 -25.73
N SER A 40 29.30 23.06 -25.12
CA SER A 40 28.01 23.10 -25.83
C SER A 40 26.88 23.02 -24.82
N SER A 41 26.20 24.13 -24.56
CA SER A 41 24.94 24.14 -23.79
C SER A 41 23.82 23.57 -24.66
N PRO A 42 23.17 22.44 -24.30
CA PRO A 42 21.82 22.20 -24.75
C PRO A 42 20.88 23.00 -23.84
N ASP A 43 20.41 24.11 -24.41
CA ASP A 43 19.16 24.80 -24.12
C ASP A 43 18.20 24.01 -23.21
N SER A 44 18.15 24.40 -21.94
CA SER A 44 17.13 23.97 -20.99
C SER A 44 15.80 24.61 -21.37
N THR A 45 15.20 24.09 -22.45
CA THR A 45 13.82 24.38 -22.80
C THR A 45 12.95 23.85 -21.68
N THR A 46 12.60 24.76 -20.78
CA THR A 46 11.63 24.54 -19.69
C THR A 46 10.30 24.21 -20.33
N SER A 47 10.10 22.92 -20.59
CA SER A 47 8.83 22.38 -21.04
C SER A 47 7.80 22.64 -19.94
N PRO A 48 6.64 23.23 -20.24
CA PRO A 48 5.62 23.49 -19.24
C PRO A 48 5.16 22.15 -18.65
N SER A 49 5.54 21.93 -17.39
CA SER A 49 5.08 20.83 -16.57
C SER A 49 3.55 20.85 -16.53
N LYS A 50 2.93 20.04 -17.40
CA LYS A 50 1.49 19.85 -17.45
C LYS A 50 1.08 19.24 -16.12
N LYS A 51 0.61 20.08 -15.19
CA LYS A 51 0.01 19.62 -13.93
C LYS A 51 -0.99 18.51 -14.28
N PRO A 52 -0.87 17.29 -13.72
CA PRO A 52 -1.79 16.22 -14.04
C PRO A 52 -3.19 16.69 -13.65
N LYS A 53 -4.11 16.69 -14.62
CA LYS A 53 -5.53 16.94 -14.36
C LYS A 53 -5.93 16.02 -13.22
N SER A 54 -6.46 16.59 -12.13
CA SER A 54 -6.92 15.83 -10.98
C SER A 54 -7.93 14.80 -11.50
N LYS A 55 -7.51 13.53 -11.51
CA LYS A 55 -8.41 12.44 -11.87
C LYS A 55 -9.46 12.43 -10.78
N VAL A 56 -10.69 12.83 -11.12
CA VAL A 56 -11.84 12.71 -10.22
C VAL A 56 -11.85 11.26 -9.76
N SER A 57 -11.61 11.04 -8.46
CA SER A 57 -11.52 9.69 -7.90
C SER A 57 -12.89 9.06 -8.00
N ARG A 58 -13.04 8.03 -8.83
CA ARG A 58 -14.28 7.25 -8.93
C ARG A 58 -14.64 6.74 -7.52
N PRO A 59 -15.89 6.85 -7.05
CA PRO A 59 -16.29 6.28 -5.77
C PRO A 59 -16.22 4.74 -5.81
N TRP A 60 -16.05 4.11 -4.66
CA TRP A 60 -16.17 2.66 -4.55
C TRP A 60 -17.63 2.27 -4.60
N THR A 61 -18.01 1.44 -5.58
CA THR A 61 -19.38 0.96 -5.72
C THR A 61 -19.59 -0.34 -4.95
N ALA A 62 -20.84 -0.70 -4.65
CA ALA A 62 -21.14 -1.98 -4.00
C ALA A 62 -20.62 -3.18 -4.79
N GLY A 63 -20.70 -3.14 -6.12
CA GLY A 63 -20.15 -4.18 -6.99
C GLY A 63 -18.63 -4.35 -6.83
N ASP A 64 -17.90 -3.23 -6.77
CA ASP A 64 -16.45 -3.27 -6.54
C ASP A 64 -16.12 -3.95 -5.18
N LEU A 65 -16.87 -3.60 -4.12
CA LEU A 65 -16.65 -4.16 -2.77
C LEU A 65 -16.94 -5.67 -2.72
N LEU A 66 -17.98 -6.13 -3.42
CA LEU A 66 -18.31 -7.55 -3.52
C LEU A 66 -17.22 -8.34 -4.26
N ILE A 67 -16.65 -7.77 -5.34
CA ILE A 67 -15.53 -8.38 -6.06
C ILE A 67 -14.31 -8.50 -5.15
N ILE A 68 -13.95 -7.44 -4.42
CA ILE A 68 -12.84 -7.50 -3.45
C ILE A 68 -13.08 -8.61 -2.43
N PHE A 69 -14.28 -8.66 -1.85
CA PHE A 69 -14.64 -9.68 -0.86
C PHE A 69 -14.50 -11.09 -1.45
N ASP A 70 -15.07 -11.35 -2.62
CA ASP A 70 -15.03 -12.64 -3.29
C ASP A 70 -13.59 -13.10 -3.60
N VAL A 71 -12.75 -12.19 -4.09
CA VAL A 71 -11.33 -12.46 -4.34
C VAL A 71 -10.62 -12.85 -3.06
N VAL A 72 -10.88 -12.16 -1.94
CA VAL A 72 -10.27 -12.51 -0.65
C VAL A 72 -10.75 -13.87 -0.16
N THR A 73 -12.05 -14.16 -0.27
CA THR A 73 -12.60 -15.45 0.16
C THR A 73 -12.04 -16.62 -0.65
N LYS A 74 -11.82 -16.43 -1.95
CA LYS A 74 -11.34 -17.50 -2.86
C LYS A 74 -9.83 -17.66 -2.90
N ARG A 75 -9.08 -16.55 -2.90
CA ARG A 75 -7.62 -16.52 -3.18
C ARG A 75 -6.79 -15.92 -2.05
N GLY A 76 -7.43 -15.21 -1.11
CA GLY A 76 -6.77 -14.49 -0.02
C GLY A 76 -6.45 -13.03 -0.36
N ALA A 77 -6.22 -12.24 0.69
CA ALA A 77 -5.96 -10.80 0.61
C ALA A 77 -4.50 -10.48 0.26
N SER A 78 -4.16 -10.59 -1.03
CA SER A 78 -2.85 -10.27 -1.57
C SER A 78 -2.98 -9.37 -2.79
N ILE A 79 -2.11 -8.37 -2.93
CA ILE A 79 -2.10 -7.41 -4.07
C ILE A 79 -2.20 -8.11 -5.44
N PRO A 80 -1.36 -9.11 -5.78
CA PRO A 80 -1.45 -9.81 -7.07
C PRO A 80 -2.79 -10.49 -7.32
N ASN A 81 -3.55 -10.84 -6.28
CA ASN A 81 -4.87 -11.46 -6.46
C ASN A 81 -5.93 -10.45 -6.92
N PHE A 82 -5.72 -9.16 -6.67
CA PHE A 82 -6.65 -8.10 -7.02
C PHE A 82 -6.35 -7.43 -8.36
N GLU A 83 -5.16 -7.67 -8.92
CA GLU A 83 -4.75 -7.01 -10.15
C GLU A 83 -5.65 -7.44 -11.31
N GLY A 84 -6.20 -6.46 -12.04
CA GLY A 84 -7.10 -6.70 -13.17
C GLY A 84 -8.51 -7.17 -12.79
N MET A 85 -8.86 -7.27 -11.50
CA MET A 85 -10.20 -7.74 -11.08
C MET A 85 -11.28 -6.66 -11.19
N ILE A 86 -10.90 -5.38 -11.10
CA ILE A 86 -11.82 -4.25 -11.11
C ILE A 86 -11.30 -3.22 -12.11
N GLU A 87 -12.11 -2.93 -13.12
CA GLU A 87 -11.74 -1.97 -14.16
C GLU A 87 -11.46 -0.59 -13.57
N GLY A 88 -10.33 0.00 -13.99
CA GLY A 88 -9.90 1.31 -13.53
C GLY A 88 -9.40 1.37 -12.07
N ARG A 89 -9.20 0.21 -11.42
CA ARG A 89 -8.56 0.10 -10.10
C ARG A 89 -7.29 -0.73 -10.19
N THR A 90 -6.29 -0.36 -9.39
CA THR A 90 -5.08 -1.18 -9.22
C THR A 90 -5.24 -2.15 -8.05
N GLY A 91 -4.51 -3.27 -8.07
CA GLY A 91 -4.54 -4.24 -6.98
C GLY A 91 -4.15 -3.63 -5.63
N THR A 92 -3.25 -2.64 -5.63
CA THR A 92 -2.89 -1.87 -4.43
C THR A 92 -4.08 -1.09 -3.88
N GLN A 93 -4.88 -0.44 -4.73
CA GLN A 93 -6.09 0.27 -4.29
C GLN A 93 -7.11 -0.69 -3.68
N CYS A 94 -7.31 -1.85 -4.30
CA CYS A 94 -8.19 -2.90 -3.79
C CYS A 94 -7.71 -3.43 -2.43
N TYR A 95 -6.41 -3.72 -2.30
CA TYR A 95 -5.83 -4.19 -1.05
C TYR A 95 -5.93 -3.14 0.07
N SER A 96 -5.66 -1.87 -0.25
CA SER A 96 -5.84 -0.76 0.70
C SER A 96 -7.31 -0.64 1.12
N ASN A 97 -8.27 -0.75 0.21
CA ASN A 97 -9.69 -0.71 0.53
C ASN A 97 -10.10 -1.90 1.43
N TRP A 98 -9.65 -3.11 1.09
CA TRP A 98 -9.88 -4.30 1.92
C TRP A 98 -9.40 -4.08 3.36
N LYS A 99 -8.15 -3.67 3.52
CA LYS A 99 -7.50 -3.51 4.83
C LYS A 99 -8.11 -2.39 5.66
N ASN A 100 -8.44 -1.25 5.04
CA ASN A 100 -8.82 -0.05 5.77
C ASN A 100 -10.33 0.12 5.92
N THR A 101 -11.13 -0.54 5.08
CA THR A 101 -12.58 -0.33 5.02
C THR A 101 -13.33 -1.64 5.22
N ILE A 102 -13.19 -2.60 4.32
CA ILE A 102 -14.05 -3.80 4.31
C ILE A 102 -13.79 -4.69 5.54
N ALA A 103 -12.53 -5.07 5.80
CA ALA A 103 -12.23 -5.97 6.91
C ALA A 103 -12.58 -5.38 8.29
N PRO A 104 -12.26 -4.10 8.60
CA PRO A 104 -12.72 -3.47 9.84
C PRO A 104 -14.24 -3.40 9.97
N SER A 105 -14.96 -3.08 8.89
CA SER A 105 -16.43 -3.05 8.90
C SER A 105 -17.03 -4.41 9.21
N ILE A 106 -16.52 -5.48 8.58
CA ILE A 106 -16.96 -6.86 8.87
C ILE A 106 -16.67 -7.21 10.34
N GLN A 107 -15.46 -6.93 10.82
CA GLN A 107 -15.09 -7.20 12.22
C GLN A 107 -16.03 -6.48 13.20
N LYS A 108 -16.30 -5.20 12.97
CA LYS A 108 -17.24 -4.41 13.78
C LYS A 108 -18.63 -5.03 13.80
N MET A 109 -19.17 -5.39 12.64
CA MET A 109 -20.49 -6.03 12.53
C MET A 109 -20.57 -7.36 13.30
N LEU A 110 -19.50 -8.17 13.24
CA LEU A 110 -19.43 -9.45 13.96
C LEU A 110 -19.43 -9.24 15.48
N VAL A 111 -18.66 -8.26 15.97
CA VAL A 111 -18.63 -7.90 17.40
C VAL A 111 -19.99 -7.41 17.88
N GLU A 112 -20.61 -6.48 17.14
CA GLU A 112 -21.93 -5.95 17.48
C GLU A 112 -23.00 -7.04 17.52
N ARG A 113 -22.97 -7.97 16.56
CA ARG A 113 -23.88 -9.12 16.54
C ARG A 113 -23.68 -10.04 17.74
N GLY A 114 -22.42 -10.30 18.11
CA GLY A 114 -22.10 -11.12 19.27
C GLY A 114 -22.54 -10.50 20.60
N ASN A 115 -22.48 -9.18 20.71
CA ASN A 115 -22.87 -8.45 21.93
C ASN A 115 -24.40 -8.36 22.11
N LYS A 116 -25.17 -8.34 21.02
CA LYS A 116 -26.65 -8.34 21.08
C LYS A 116 -27.27 -9.68 21.49
N ALA A 117 -26.49 -10.76 21.47
CA ALA A 117 -26.95 -12.09 21.81
C ALA A 117 -26.74 -12.44 23.31
N LYS A 118 -26.30 -11.48 24.13
CA LYS A 118 -26.16 -11.58 25.58
C LYS A 118 -27.21 -10.72 26.26
#